data_AF-A0A816M4F3-F1
#
_entry.id   AF-A0A816M4F3-F1
#
_cell.length_a   1.000
_cell.length_b   1.000
_cell.length_c   1.000
_cell.angle_alpha   90.00
_cell.angle_beta   90.00
_cell.angle_gamma   90.00
#
_symmetry.space_group_name_H-M   'P 1'
#
loop_
_entity.id
_entity.type
_entity.pdbx_description
1 polymer ?
#
loop_
_entity_poly.entity_id
_entity_poly.type
_entity_poly.pdbx_seq_one_letter_code
_entity_poly.pdbx_strand_id
1 'polypeptide(L)'
;MATTMRIFRFVLMSFAVLLGCCSARIYKVGDSKGWTAKDDAFHVGDSLAFNPIINDVTQVSGSLEYELCDYSFPKVSITQDTMS
;
A
#
# COMPACT_ATOMS: atom_id res chain seq x y z
N MET A 1 37.63 -23.09 16.40
CA MET A 1 36.23 -23.44 16.05
C MET A 1 35.19 -22.59 16.79
N ALA A 2 35.31 -22.37 18.11
CA ALA A 2 34.33 -21.60 18.90
C ALA A 2 34.25 -20.09 18.54
N THR A 3 35.37 -19.45 18.20
CA THR A 3 35.41 -18.02 17.81
C THR A 3 34.83 -17.77 16.41
N THR A 4 35.09 -18.66 15.45
CA THR A 4 34.52 -18.60 14.10
C THR A 4 32.99 -18.75 14.11
N MET A 5 32.46 -19.63 14.97
CA MET A 5 31.00 -19.77 15.17
C MET A 5 30.36 -18.52 15.78
N ARG A 6 31.07 -17.79 16.66
CA ARG A 6 30.59 -16.53 17.23
C ARG A 6 30.53 -15.44 16.16
N ILE A 7 31.57 -15.27 15.36
CA ILE A 7 31.63 -14.29 14.26
C ILE A 7 30.52 -14.58 13.24
N PHE A 8 30.34 -15.84 12.84
CA PHE A 8 29.28 -16.23 11.90
C PHE A 8 27.88 -15.88 12.41
N ARG A 9 27.62 -16.04 13.72
CA ARG A 9 26.35 -15.66 14.34
C ARG A 9 26.11 -14.14 14.32
N PHE A 10 27.14 -13.33 14.58
CA PHE A 10 27.02 -11.88 14.49
C PHE A 10 26.73 -11.42 13.06
N VAL A 11 27.41 -11.99 12.08
CA VAL A 11 27.16 -11.72 10.66
C VAL A 11 25.72 -12.07 10.28
N LEU A 12 25.24 -13.27 10.62
CA LEU A 12 23.87 -13.71 10.33
C LEU A 12 22.81 -12.79 10.97
N MET A 13 23.03 -12.36 12.22
CA MET A 13 22.11 -11.46 12.92
C MET A 13 22.10 -10.06 12.29
N SER A 14 23.25 -9.57 11.83
CA SER A 14 23.38 -8.30 11.11
C SER A 14 22.60 -8.33 9.79
N PHE A 15 22.75 -9.41 9.01
CA PHE A 15 22.02 -9.58 7.75
C PHE A 15 20.50 -9.69 7.96
N ALA A 16 20.04 -10.40 9.00
CA ALA A 16 18.61 -10.50 9.31
C ALA A 16 17.98 -9.14 9.68
N VAL A 17 18.70 -8.29 10.43
CA VAL A 17 18.26 -6.93 10.77
C VAL A 17 18.22 -6.04 9.53
N LEU A 18 19.23 -6.12 8.66
CA LEU A 18 19.32 -5.32 7.43
C LEU A 18 18.24 -5.69 6.40
N LEU A 19 17.84 -6.97 6.34
CA LEU A 19 16.77 -7.43 5.45
C LEU A 19 15.36 -7.04 5.93
N GLY A 20 15.20 -6.59 7.18
CA GLY A 20 13.89 -6.37 7.81
C GLY A 20 13.32 -4.94 7.74
N CYS A 21 14.03 -3.97 7.17
CA CYS A 21 13.72 -2.55 7.46
C CYS A 21 12.79 -1.84 6.45
N CYS A 22 12.51 -2.40 5.28
CA CYS A 22 11.77 -1.68 4.23
C CYS A 22 10.71 -2.57 3.57
N SER A 23 9.58 -2.78 4.24
CA SER A 23 8.46 -3.52 3.66
C SER A 23 7.31 -2.56 3.34
N ALA A 24 7.02 -2.42 2.05
CA ALA A 24 5.81 -1.77 1.57
C ALA A 24 4.56 -2.51 2.06
N ARG A 25 3.52 -1.78 2.40
CA ARG A 25 2.25 -2.31 2.90
C ARG A 25 1.15 -2.20 1.86
N ILE A 26 0.25 -3.18 1.88
CA ILE A 26 -0.97 -3.15 1.07
C ILE A 26 -2.14 -2.89 2.02
N TYR A 27 -2.84 -1.77 1.81
CA TYR A 27 -4.02 -1.39 2.60
C TYR A 27 -5.29 -1.73 1.84
N LYS A 28 -6.13 -2.60 2.42
CA LYS A 28 -7.45 -2.91 1.88
C LYS A 28 -8.42 -1.81 2.26
N VAL A 29 -8.94 -1.13 1.27
CA VAL A 29 -9.80 0.03 1.45
C VAL A 29 -11.26 -0.42 1.52
N GLY A 30 -12.01 0.04 2.53
CA GLY A 30 -13.42 -0.34 2.69
C GLY A 30 -13.64 -1.78 3.18
N ASP A 31 -12.70 -2.32 3.95
CA ASP A 31 -12.80 -3.57 4.75
C ASP A 31 -14.09 -3.60 5.63
N SER A 32 -14.35 -4.68 6.37
CA SER A 32 -15.33 -4.72 7.48
C SER A 32 -15.35 -3.50 8.42
N LYS A 33 -14.27 -2.71 8.49
CA LYS A 33 -14.09 -1.46 9.24
C LYS A 33 -14.39 -0.19 8.43
N GLY A 34 -14.81 -0.30 7.18
CA GLY A 34 -15.18 0.82 6.29
C GLY A 34 -14.00 1.66 5.81
N TRP A 35 -14.31 2.81 5.20
CA TRP A 35 -13.34 3.83 4.80
C TRP A 35 -12.95 4.68 6.01
N THR A 36 -12.20 4.09 6.94
CA THR A 36 -11.67 4.85 8.07
C THR A 36 -10.19 5.10 7.82
N ALA A 37 -9.81 6.37 7.80
CA ALA A 37 -8.44 6.75 8.09
C ALA A 37 -8.20 6.37 9.54
N LYS A 38 -7.82 5.11 9.78
CA LYS A 38 -6.94 4.86 10.93
C LYS A 38 -5.71 5.75 10.71
N ASP A 39 -5.07 6.16 11.79
CA ASP A 39 -3.87 7.01 11.80
C ASP A 39 -2.64 6.36 11.13
N ASP A 40 -2.86 5.59 10.07
CA ASP A 40 -1.89 4.91 9.24
C ASP A 40 -1.32 5.94 8.27
N ALA A 41 -0.08 6.36 8.53
CA ALA A 41 0.68 7.12 7.56
C ALA A 41 0.94 6.25 6.32
N PHE A 42 0.49 6.72 5.15
CA PHE A 42 0.82 6.11 3.88
C PHE A 42 2.23 6.53 3.46
N HIS A 43 3.11 5.56 3.25
CA HIS A 43 4.47 5.80 2.81
C HIS A 43 4.60 5.57 1.31
N VAL A 44 5.56 6.24 0.67
CA VAL A 44 5.87 5.98 -0.74
C VAL A 44 6.28 4.52 -0.90
N GLY A 45 5.63 3.83 -1.83
CA GLY A 45 5.80 2.39 -2.07
C GLY A 45 4.64 1.55 -1.53
N ASP A 46 3.83 2.08 -0.60
CA ASP A 46 2.59 1.44 -0.18
C ASP A 46 1.57 1.38 -1.33
N SER A 47 0.64 0.44 -1.25
CA SER A 47 -0.40 0.22 -2.25
C SER A 47 -1.79 0.19 -1.62
N LEU A 48 -2.78 0.74 -2.32
CA LEU A 48 -4.18 0.69 -1.94
C LEU A 48 -4.91 -0.37 -2.76
N ALA A 49 -5.61 -1.28 -2.09
CA ALA A 49 -6.39 -2.33 -2.72
C ALA A 49 -7.88 -2.04 -2.54
N PHE A 50 -8.57 -1.80 -3.65
CA PHE A 50 -10.01 -1.55 -3.71
C PHE A 50 -10.74 -2.82 -4.15
N ASN A 51 -11.96 -3.03 -3.66
CA ASN A 51 -12.78 -4.15 -4.10
C ASN A 51 -13.58 -3.75 -5.36
N PRO A 52 -13.21 -4.26 -6.56
CA PRO A 52 -13.83 -3.84 -7.83
C PRO A 52 -15.26 -4.37 -8.01
N ILE A 53 -15.72 -5.29 -7.17
CA ILE A 53 -17.08 -5.85 -7.25
C ILE A 53 -18.12 -4.83 -6.76
N ILE A 54 -17.72 -3.94 -5.85
CA ILE A 54 -18.66 -3.05 -5.16
C ILE A 54 -18.83 -1.76 -5.94
N ASN A 55 -17.72 -1.12 -6.36
CA ASN A 55 -17.72 0.18 -7.03
C ASN A 55 -16.51 0.32 -7.96
N ASP A 56 -16.65 1.19 -8.96
CA ASP A 56 -15.53 1.70 -9.75
C ASP A 56 -14.66 2.67 -8.94
N VAL A 57 -13.39 2.81 -9.33
CA VAL A 57 -12.44 3.72 -8.70
C VAL A 57 -11.89 4.69 -9.71
N THR A 58 -11.98 5.99 -9.41
CA THR A 58 -11.42 7.05 -10.24
C THR A 58 -10.36 7.83 -9.47
N GLN A 59 -9.22 8.07 -10.12
CA GLN A 59 -8.22 9.01 -9.63
C GLN A 59 -8.52 10.39 -10.23
N VAL A 60 -8.79 11.36 -9.36
CA VAL A 60 -9.01 12.76 -9.77
C VAL A 60 -7.72 13.58 -9.69
N SER A 61 -7.71 14.70 -10.41
CA SER A 61 -6.51 15.52 -10.57
C SER A 61 -6.14 16.32 -9.33
N GLY A 62 -7.15 16.80 -8.59
CA GLY A 62 -7.00 17.67 -7.43
C GLY A 62 -8.14 17.54 -6.41
N SER A 63 -8.06 18.35 -5.36
CA SER A 63 -9.02 18.34 -4.26
C SER A 63 -10.36 18.97 -4.63
N LEU A 64 -10.39 19.92 -5.57
CA LEU A 64 -11.63 20.55 -6.01
C LEU A 64 -12.55 19.55 -6.72
N GLU A 65 -11.98 18.75 -7.63
CA GLU A 65 -12.72 17.70 -8.33
C GLU A 65 -13.20 16.62 -7.36
N TYR A 66 -12.40 16.31 -6.33
CA TYR A 66 -12.82 15.41 -5.25
C TYR A 66 -14.01 15.97 -4.45
N GLU A 67 -13.92 17.23 -4.01
CA GLU A 67 -14.96 17.88 -3.20
C GLU A 67 -16.27 18.06 -3.97
N LEU A 68 -16.19 18.35 -5.26
CA LEU A 68 -17.37 18.51 -6.12
C LEU A 68 -17.91 17.18 -6.67
N CYS A 69 -17.23 16.05 -6.39
CA CYS A 69 -17.52 14.76 -7.02
C CYS A 69 -17.52 14.83 -8.55
N ASP A 70 -16.60 15.60 -9.14
CA ASP A 70 -16.47 15.74 -10.59
C ASP A 70 -15.59 14.62 -11.17
N TYR A 71 -16.22 13.69 -11.87
CA TYR A 71 -15.60 12.56 -12.56
C TYR A 71 -15.58 12.74 -14.09
N SER A 72 -15.77 13.97 -14.60
CA SER A 72 -15.80 14.23 -16.05
C SER A 72 -14.45 14.00 -16.72
N PHE A 73 -13.35 14.25 -16.00
CA PHE A 73 -11.98 14.11 -16.50
C PHE A 73 -11.07 13.39 -15.49
N PRO A 74 -11.28 12.08 -15.26
CA PRO A 74 -10.44 11.31 -14.36
C PRO A 74 -9.05 11.13 -14.98
N LYS A 75 -8.01 11.11 -14.15
CA LYS A 75 -6.64 10.73 -14.57
C LYS A 75 -6.56 9.25 -14.91
N VAL A 76 -7.22 8.44 -14.08
CA VAL A 76 -7.30 6.99 -14.23
C VAL A 76 -8.68 6.56 -13.77
N SER A 77 -9.32 5.68 -14.51
CA SER A 77 -10.50 4.94 -14.09
C SER A 77 -10.18 3.45 -14.06
N ILE A 78 -10.52 2.79 -12.96
CA ILE A 78 -10.43 1.34 -12.80
C ILE A 78 -11.86 0.85 -12.69
N THR A 79 -12.30 0.16 -13.74
CA THR A 79 -13.61 -0.49 -13.80
C THR A 79 -13.44 -2.00 -13.87
N GLN A 80 -14.50 -2.73 -13.54
CA GLN A 80 -14.49 -4.21 -13.54
C GLN A 80 -14.09 -4.80 -14.92
N ASP A 81 -14.41 -4.10 -16.01
CA ASP A 81 -14.07 -4.48 -17.40
C ASP A 81 -12.58 -4.33 -17.73
N THR A 82 -11.83 -3.58 -16.92
CA THR A 82 -10.39 -3.35 -17.15
C THR A 82 -9.52 -4.49 -16.58
N MET A 83 -10.10 -5.40 -15.79
CA MET A 83 -9.42 -6.56 -15.20
C MET A 83 -9.63 -7.87 -15.99
N SER A 84 -10.27 -7.81 -17.18
CA SER A 84 -10.46 -8.94 -18.10
C SER A 84 -9.34 -9.05 -19.14
#